data_AF-A0A9P4XRN8-F1
#
_entry.id   AF-A0A9P4XRN8-F1
#
_cell.length_a   1.000
_cell.length_b   1.000
_cell.length_c   1.000
_cell.angle_alpha   90.00
_cell.angle_beta   90.00
_cell.angle_gamma   90.00
#
_symmetry.space_group_name_H-M   'P 1'
#
loop_
_entity.id
_entity.type
_entity.pdbx_description
1 polymer ?
#
loop_
_entity_poly.entity_id
_entity_poly.type
_entity_poly.pdbx_seq_one_letter_code
_entity_poly.pdbx_strand_id
1 'polypeptide(L)'
;MSNALRLVRNGPSRTASSSSQWACFFCQHARPQSSRPNFADFRRKFSNSRPRREQQIQHQPRQNATYAPSMDRVREQYSQRNKTIAFYTMSVIMGTLALAYGSVPFYKMICATTGWGGQPIRAHGTSGEENQDLSSRLVPVTSANRIKVTFNAAVSDILPWKFVPQQREVRVLPGETALAFYKATNLGDQDIIGVATYSVTPAQCAPYFSKIQCFCFEEQRLNAGETVDMPVFFYLDPDLLNDINMKGVETVTLNYTFFNRRPGVLGWPLSQPSFQKRNQEVGQQKSRGNPPLAKNFAHSGPDDDNFLAGLFFFFPLLSLLITQRSTDKTGSPRRPNPTVKMVKVNKNTHSSRSKSRAAHFKAGSGQRRVIMSAPLSKELREKYNVRSIPIRKDDEVTIVRGSNKGREGKVTSVYRLKYVIHVERVTRDKASGQSVPLGIHPSNVVITKLKLDKDRESILSRSKVGRELRVPNKISA
;
A
#
# COMPACT_ATOMS: atom_id res chain seq x y z
N MET A 1 -10.25 -82.30 -8.73
CA MET A 1 -9.25 -83.10 -7.99
C MET A 1 -8.07 -82.20 -7.71
N SER A 2 -7.48 -82.03 -6.54
CA SER A 2 -7.75 -82.38 -5.12
C SER A 2 -6.38 -82.29 -4.45
N ASN A 3 -6.33 -81.90 -3.18
CA ASN A 3 -5.22 -82.11 -2.25
C ASN A 3 -3.96 -81.24 -2.41
N ALA A 4 -3.94 -80.24 -1.52
CA ALA A 4 -2.74 -79.83 -0.81
C ALA A 4 -1.91 -81.00 -0.25
N LEU A 5 -0.65 -80.73 0.10
CA LEU A 5 -0.20 -81.02 1.48
C LEU A 5 0.99 -80.13 1.89
N ARG A 6 1.10 -79.95 3.20
CA ARG A 6 2.02 -79.05 3.91
C ARG A 6 2.93 -79.92 4.77
N LEU A 7 4.24 -79.67 4.80
CA LEU A 7 5.12 -80.20 5.84
C LEU A 7 5.94 -79.09 6.51
N VAL A 8 6.29 -79.35 7.76
CA VAL A 8 6.73 -78.38 8.78
C VAL A 8 7.93 -78.97 9.51
N ARG A 9 8.97 -78.17 9.80
CA ARG A 9 9.66 -78.11 11.12
C ARG A 9 10.82 -77.11 11.17
N ASN A 10 10.73 -76.22 12.16
CA ASN A 10 11.73 -75.79 13.15
C ASN A 10 13.16 -75.38 12.74
N GLY A 11 13.61 -74.19 13.20
CA GLY A 11 15.02 -73.74 13.22
C GLY A 11 15.84 -74.33 14.39
N PRO A 12 17.05 -73.80 14.71
CA PRO A 12 17.09 -72.50 15.42
C PRO A 12 18.36 -71.60 15.27
N SER A 13 18.21 -70.33 15.70
CA SER A 13 19.15 -69.47 16.47
C SER A 13 20.63 -69.19 16.10
N ARG A 14 20.91 -67.86 16.08
CA ARG A 14 22.10 -67.14 16.62
C ARG A 14 23.48 -67.27 15.94
N THR A 15 24.01 -66.11 15.54
CA THR A 15 25.19 -65.49 16.19
C THR A 15 25.23 -63.98 15.91
N ALA A 16 25.84 -63.20 16.79
CA ALA A 16 26.11 -61.78 16.61
C ALA A 16 27.60 -61.53 16.90
N SER A 17 28.21 -60.60 16.18
CA SER A 17 29.51 -60.03 16.51
C SER A 17 29.53 -58.53 16.17
N SER A 18 30.56 -57.84 16.67
CA SER A 18 30.51 -56.41 17.02
C SER A 18 31.63 -55.61 16.37
N SER A 19 31.42 -54.30 16.27
CA SER A 19 32.43 -53.23 16.18
C SER A 19 33.32 -53.21 14.90
N SER A 20 33.86 -52.07 14.43
CA SER A 20 33.92 -50.73 15.03
C SER A 20 33.85 -49.61 13.98
N GLN A 21 33.11 -48.54 14.31
CA GLN A 21 33.52 -47.12 14.28
C GLN A 21 33.98 -46.49 12.95
N TRP A 22 33.33 -45.37 12.58
CA TRP A 22 33.88 -44.01 12.61
C TRP A 22 32.68 -43.04 12.54
N ALA A 23 32.57 -42.08 13.46
CA ALA A 23 31.35 -41.29 13.67
C ALA A 23 31.61 -39.78 13.56
N CYS A 24 30.77 -39.07 12.80
CA CYS A 24 30.85 -37.62 12.67
C CYS A 24 30.21 -36.89 13.86
N PHE A 25 30.89 -35.86 14.37
CA PHE A 25 30.61 -35.16 15.62
C PHE A 25 29.32 -34.30 15.64
N PHE A 26 28.54 -34.28 14.55
CA PHE A 26 27.41 -33.36 14.37
C PHE A 26 26.02 -34.01 14.48
N CYS A 27 25.93 -35.33 14.69
CA CYS A 27 24.65 -36.07 14.72
C CYS A 27 24.10 -36.38 16.12
N GLN A 28 24.70 -35.86 17.21
CA GLN A 28 24.41 -36.34 18.57
C GLN A 28 23.30 -35.60 19.33
N HIS A 29 22.64 -34.58 18.74
CA HIS A 29 21.64 -33.75 19.42
C HIS A 29 20.24 -33.71 18.78
N ALA A 30 19.89 -34.68 17.91
CA ALA A 30 18.58 -34.73 17.25
C ALA A 30 17.91 -36.12 17.33
N ARG A 31 17.46 -36.52 18.53
CA ARG A 31 16.48 -37.62 18.72
C ARG A 31 15.47 -37.30 19.83
N PRO A 32 14.25 -36.83 19.49
CA PRO A 32 13.10 -36.99 20.37
C PRO A 32 12.66 -38.46 20.37
N GLN A 33 12.53 -39.08 21.54
CA GLN A 33 11.95 -40.42 21.65
C GLN A 33 10.44 -40.37 21.31
N SER A 34 10.00 -41.17 20.34
CA SER A 34 8.58 -41.33 20.03
C SER A 34 7.93 -42.34 20.99
N SER A 35 7.45 -41.88 22.15
CA SER A 35 6.61 -42.67 23.04
C SER A 35 5.20 -42.80 22.44
N ARG A 36 4.86 -44.00 21.94
CA ARG A 36 3.51 -44.33 21.47
C ARG A 36 2.58 -44.52 22.67
N PRO A 37 1.50 -43.72 22.87
CA PRO A 37 0.50 -44.03 23.88
C PRO A 37 -0.32 -45.26 23.47
N ASN A 38 -0.54 -46.17 24.41
CA ASN A 38 -1.14 -47.48 24.16
C ASN A 38 -2.67 -47.37 24.05
N PHE A 39 -3.24 -47.62 22.86
CA PHE A 39 -4.66 -47.38 22.56
C PHE A 39 -5.63 -48.33 23.31
N ALA A 40 -5.12 -49.32 24.04
CA ALA A 40 -5.91 -50.26 24.84
C ALA A 40 -6.51 -49.66 26.12
N ASP A 41 -5.88 -48.64 26.74
CA ASP A 41 -6.35 -48.09 28.02
C ASP A 41 -7.37 -46.96 27.87
N PHE A 42 -7.48 -46.36 26.67
CA PHE A 42 -8.52 -45.37 26.40
C PHE A 42 -9.92 -46.00 26.26
N ARG A 43 -10.02 -47.31 26.02
CA ARG A 43 -11.30 -48.01 25.80
C ARG A 43 -11.97 -48.56 27.07
N ARG A 44 -11.28 -48.56 28.23
CA ARG A 44 -11.83 -49.07 29.51
C ARG A 44 -12.49 -48.01 30.41
N LYS A 45 -12.42 -46.71 30.07
CA LYS A 45 -13.05 -45.62 30.86
C LYS A 45 -14.47 -45.24 30.42
N PHE A 46 -15.03 -45.92 29.41
CA PHE A 46 -16.45 -45.80 29.01
C PHE A 46 -17.12 -47.18 29.03
N SER A 47 -17.28 -47.75 30.22
CA SER A 47 -18.08 -48.95 30.46
C SER A 47 -19.01 -48.71 31.65
N ASN A 48 -20.32 -48.74 31.39
CA ASN A 48 -21.35 -48.63 32.44
C ASN A 48 -21.46 -49.96 33.18
N SER A 49 -20.87 -50.04 34.38
CA SER A 49 -21.12 -51.13 35.33
C SER A 49 -21.42 -50.57 36.71
N ARG A 50 -22.70 -50.64 37.12
CA ARG A 50 -23.21 -50.12 38.40
C ARG A 50 -22.65 -50.93 39.58
N PRO A 51 -22.18 -50.30 40.67
CA PRO A 51 -22.10 -50.97 41.96
C PRO A 51 -23.51 -51.18 42.54
N ARG A 52 -23.69 -52.30 43.24
CA ARG A 52 -24.93 -52.72 43.95
C ARG A 52 -24.62 -52.74 45.45
N ARG A 53 -25.65 -52.47 46.28
CA ARG A 53 -25.64 -52.22 47.75
C ARG A 53 -25.38 -50.76 48.13
N GLU A 54 -25.94 -50.23 49.22
CA GLU A 54 -26.79 -50.85 50.26
C GLU A 54 -27.99 -49.93 50.56
N GLN A 55 -29.13 -50.48 51.01
CA GLN A 55 -30.27 -49.68 51.43
C GLN A 55 -30.12 -49.26 52.90
N GLN A 56 -30.12 -47.96 53.18
CA GLN A 56 -30.54 -47.46 54.49
C GLN A 56 -31.71 -46.49 54.29
N ILE A 57 -32.87 -46.91 54.78
CA ILE A 57 -34.11 -46.14 54.78
C ILE A 57 -34.15 -45.36 56.08
N GLN A 58 -34.15 -44.03 56.01
CA GLN A 58 -34.55 -43.18 57.13
C GLN A 58 -35.48 -42.09 56.61
N HIS A 59 -36.63 -41.94 57.29
CA HIS A 59 -37.76 -41.14 56.82
C HIS A 59 -37.61 -39.65 57.17
N GLN A 60 -38.05 -38.77 56.25
CA GLN A 60 -38.92 -37.58 56.44
C GLN A 60 -38.62 -36.48 55.40
N PRO A 61 -39.58 -35.58 55.09
CA PRO A 61 -40.84 -35.87 54.42
C PRO A 61 -40.86 -35.25 52.99
N ARG A 62 -41.91 -35.54 52.21
CA ARG A 62 -42.12 -34.90 50.90
C ARG A 62 -42.24 -33.37 51.04
N GLN A 63 -41.29 -32.63 50.47
CA GLN A 63 -41.54 -31.28 49.95
C GLN A 63 -41.25 -31.27 48.45
N ASN A 64 -42.32 -31.40 47.65
CA ASN A 64 -42.26 -31.25 46.20
C ASN A 64 -42.01 -29.77 45.87
N ALA A 65 -40.75 -29.39 45.68
CA ALA A 65 -40.37 -28.10 45.11
C ALA A 65 -39.39 -28.34 43.96
N THR A 66 -39.95 -28.49 42.75
CA THR A 66 -39.18 -28.55 41.50
C THR A 66 -38.52 -27.19 41.26
N TYR A 67 -37.38 -26.93 41.89
CA TYR A 67 -36.60 -25.73 41.66
C TYR A 67 -35.96 -25.81 40.27
N ALA A 68 -36.68 -25.29 39.27
CA ALA A 68 -36.07 -24.91 38.01
C ALA A 68 -34.85 -24.03 38.33
N PRO A 69 -33.65 -24.34 37.80
CA PRO A 69 -32.45 -23.58 38.13
C PRO A 69 -32.69 -22.11 37.82
N SER A 70 -32.43 -21.23 38.79
CA SER A 70 -32.70 -19.79 38.61
C SER A 70 -32.05 -19.29 37.32
N MET A 71 -32.82 -18.47 36.60
CA MET A 71 -32.40 -17.93 35.30
C MET A 71 -31.04 -17.21 35.39
N ASP A 72 -30.68 -16.71 36.57
CA ASP A 72 -29.39 -16.09 36.87
C ASP A 72 -28.22 -17.09 36.80
N ARG A 73 -28.33 -18.28 37.40
CA ARG A 73 -27.28 -19.32 37.31
C ARG A 73 -27.08 -19.81 35.88
N VAL A 74 -28.18 -19.91 35.13
CA VAL A 74 -28.17 -20.25 33.69
C VAL A 74 -27.47 -19.13 32.89
N ARG A 75 -27.78 -17.86 33.20
CA ARG A 75 -27.17 -16.67 32.57
C ARG A 75 -25.67 -16.53 32.89
N GLU A 76 -25.24 -16.90 34.10
CA GLU A 76 -23.83 -16.96 34.47
C GLU A 76 -23.05 -17.99 33.65
N GLN A 77 -23.59 -19.21 33.46
CA GLN A 77 -22.98 -20.22 32.60
C GLN A 77 -22.85 -19.75 31.14
N TYR A 78 -23.89 -19.12 30.58
CA TYR A 78 -23.80 -18.52 29.25
C TYR A 78 -22.81 -17.35 29.19
N SER A 79 -22.72 -16.51 30.22
CA SER A 79 -21.76 -15.40 30.30
C SER A 79 -20.31 -15.90 30.23
N GLN A 80 -19.96 -16.95 30.97
CA GLN A 80 -18.61 -17.51 30.95
C GLN A 80 -18.28 -18.19 29.61
N ARG A 81 -19.24 -18.93 29.01
CA ARG A 81 -19.07 -19.52 27.66
C ARG A 81 -18.94 -18.46 26.57
N ASN A 82 -19.71 -17.38 26.65
CA ASN A 82 -19.64 -16.29 25.69
C ASN A 82 -18.29 -15.54 25.79
N LYS A 83 -17.72 -15.40 27.00
CA LYS A 83 -16.36 -14.85 27.17
C LYS A 83 -15.30 -15.74 26.54
N THR A 84 -15.31 -17.06 26.78
CA THR A 84 -14.31 -17.96 26.18
C THR A 84 -14.44 -18.00 24.66
N ILE A 85 -15.66 -18.07 24.11
CA ILE A 85 -15.92 -17.97 22.66
C ILE A 85 -15.45 -16.61 22.10
N ALA A 86 -15.65 -15.51 22.82
CA ALA A 86 -15.16 -14.19 22.40
C ALA A 86 -13.62 -14.15 22.33
N PHE A 87 -12.90 -14.75 23.28
CA PHE A 87 -11.44 -14.81 23.23
C PHE A 87 -10.92 -15.68 22.08
N TYR A 88 -11.53 -16.85 21.82
CA TYR A 88 -11.15 -17.70 20.69
C TYR A 88 -11.44 -17.07 19.33
N THR A 89 -12.57 -16.38 19.17
CA THR A 89 -12.90 -15.68 17.91
C THR A 89 -11.96 -14.49 17.68
N MET A 90 -11.57 -13.77 18.74
CA MET A 90 -10.59 -12.68 18.63
C MET A 90 -9.20 -13.18 18.20
N SER A 91 -8.71 -14.29 18.77
CA SER A 91 -7.39 -14.82 18.43
C SER A 91 -7.29 -15.28 16.96
N VAL A 92 -8.34 -15.90 16.41
CA VAL A 92 -8.43 -16.27 14.98
C VAL A 92 -8.41 -15.04 14.07
N ILE A 93 -9.13 -13.97 14.44
CA ILE A 93 -9.13 -12.71 13.68
C ILE A 93 -7.73 -12.09 13.67
N MET A 94 -7.06 -12.01 14.83
CA MET A 94 -5.70 -11.49 14.94
C MET A 94 -4.67 -12.33 14.17
N GLY A 95 -4.74 -13.66 14.26
CA GLY A 95 -3.86 -14.56 13.50
C GLY A 95 -4.01 -14.40 11.99
N THR A 96 -5.24 -14.27 11.50
CA THR A 96 -5.53 -14.06 10.07
C THR A 96 -5.00 -12.71 9.57
N LEU A 97 -5.17 -11.64 10.37
CA LEU A 97 -4.63 -10.32 10.06
C LEU A 97 -3.09 -10.30 10.05
N ALA A 98 -2.45 -11.00 10.99
CA ALA A 98 -0.99 -11.12 11.05
C ALA A 98 -0.43 -11.86 9.82
N LEU A 99 -1.04 -12.97 9.40
CA LEU A 99 -0.66 -13.70 8.19
C LEU A 99 -0.86 -12.87 6.93
N ALA A 100 -2.00 -12.18 6.79
CA ALA A 100 -2.26 -11.30 5.65
C ALA A 100 -1.20 -10.20 5.52
N TYR A 101 -0.83 -9.54 6.64
CA TYR A 101 0.18 -8.49 6.64
C TYR A 101 1.62 -9.03 6.44
N GLY A 102 1.92 -10.22 6.99
CA GLY A 102 3.22 -10.89 6.85
C GLY A 102 3.49 -11.49 5.46
N SER A 103 2.45 -11.80 4.68
CA SER A 103 2.59 -12.41 3.36
C SER A 103 3.41 -11.58 2.36
N VAL A 104 3.23 -10.24 2.36
CA VAL A 104 3.90 -9.33 1.42
C VAL A 104 5.42 -9.22 1.65
N PRO A 105 5.94 -8.98 2.87
CA PRO A 105 7.38 -8.99 3.10
C PRO A 105 7.99 -10.38 2.89
N PHE A 106 7.27 -11.46 3.21
CA PHE A 106 7.74 -12.83 2.97
C PHE A 106 7.88 -13.14 1.46
N TYR A 107 6.88 -12.76 0.66
CA TYR A 107 6.95 -12.85 -0.81
C TYR A 107 8.12 -12.05 -1.37
N LYS A 108 8.34 -10.81 -0.89
CA LYS A 108 9.49 -9.98 -1.31
C LYS A 108 10.83 -10.58 -0.93
N MET A 109 10.95 -11.22 0.23
CA MET A 109 12.16 -11.93 0.64
C MET A 109 12.46 -13.08 -0.32
N ILE A 110 11.45 -13.91 -0.63
CA ILE A 110 11.61 -15.02 -1.58
C ILE A 110 11.95 -14.51 -2.99
N CYS A 111 11.21 -13.55 -3.54
CA CYS A 111 11.52 -13.00 -4.86
C CYS A 111 12.90 -12.35 -4.95
N ALA A 112 13.39 -11.75 -3.86
CA ALA A 112 14.73 -11.17 -3.81
C ALA A 112 15.85 -12.22 -3.73
N THR A 113 15.60 -13.42 -3.16
CA THR A 113 16.60 -14.50 -3.08
C THR A 113 16.53 -15.48 -4.26
N THR A 114 15.37 -15.66 -4.90
CA THR A 114 15.21 -16.59 -6.03
C THR A 114 15.17 -15.92 -7.40
N GLY A 115 15.08 -14.58 -7.48
CA GLY A 115 15.00 -13.83 -8.74
C GLY A 115 13.70 -14.03 -9.53
N TRP A 116 12.72 -14.74 -8.96
CA TRP A 116 11.46 -15.08 -9.65
C TRP A 116 10.65 -13.81 -9.95
N GLY A 117 10.41 -13.54 -11.24
CA GLY A 117 9.70 -12.35 -11.73
C GLY A 117 10.58 -11.22 -12.27
N GLY A 118 11.88 -11.44 -12.49
CA GLY A 118 12.75 -10.49 -13.21
C GLY A 118 13.08 -9.20 -12.43
N GLN A 119 12.82 -9.17 -11.13
CA GLN A 119 13.46 -8.20 -10.24
C GLN A 119 14.94 -8.59 -10.09
N PRO A 120 15.90 -7.65 -10.22
CA PRO A 120 17.29 -7.98 -9.99
C PRO A 120 17.47 -8.47 -8.55
N ILE A 121 18.07 -9.65 -8.41
CA ILE A 121 18.57 -10.18 -7.15
C ILE A 121 19.47 -9.08 -6.56
N ARG A 122 19.32 -8.77 -5.26
CA ARG A 122 20.37 -7.99 -4.60
C ARG A 122 21.60 -8.87 -4.60
N ALA A 123 22.52 -8.60 -5.52
CA ALA A 123 23.69 -9.43 -5.79
C ALA A 123 24.30 -9.89 -4.47
N HIS A 124 24.67 -11.17 -4.41
CA HIS A 124 25.23 -11.80 -3.22
C HIS A 124 26.59 -11.18 -2.89
N GLY A 125 26.56 -10.03 -2.21
CA GLY A 125 27.64 -9.58 -1.37
C GLY A 125 27.81 -10.62 -0.28
N THR A 126 28.80 -11.48 -0.48
CA THR A 126 29.32 -12.38 0.55
C THR A 126 29.51 -11.58 1.83
N SER A 127 29.10 -12.18 2.95
CA SER A 127 29.14 -11.63 4.31
C SER A 127 30.20 -10.54 4.57
N GLY A 128 29.74 -9.30 4.72
CA GLY A 128 30.46 -8.26 5.47
C GLY A 128 31.65 -7.60 4.78
N GLU A 129 31.39 -6.77 3.78
CA GLU A 129 32.26 -5.61 3.49
C GLU A 129 31.39 -4.42 3.02
N GLU A 130 31.15 -3.50 3.95
CA GLU A 130 30.52 -2.21 3.69
C GLU A 130 31.64 -1.25 3.22
N ASN A 131 31.51 -0.71 2.00
CA ASN A 131 32.53 0.03 1.22
C ASN A 131 33.50 -0.82 0.37
N GLN A 132 32.98 -1.47 -0.68
CA GLN A 132 33.72 -1.52 -1.95
C GLN A 132 33.14 -0.44 -2.88
N ASP A 133 33.98 0.54 -3.23
CA ASP A 133 33.59 1.64 -4.11
C ASP A 133 33.09 1.11 -5.45
N LEU A 134 31.92 1.59 -5.90
CA LEU A 134 31.33 1.20 -7.18
C LEU A 134 32.34 1.37 -8.33
N SER A 135 33.18 2.43 -8.24
CA SER A 135 34.31 2.77 -9.11
C SER A 135 35.26 1.60 -9.40
N SER A 136 35.48 0.70 -8.44
CA SER A 136 36.38 -0.46 -8.59
C SER A 136 35.89 -1.47 -9.65
N ARG A 137 34.57 -1.49 -9.95
CA ARG A 137 33.96 -2.40 -10.94
C ARG A 137 33.93 -1.85 -12.37
N LEU A 138 34.26 -0.58 -12.58
CA LEU A 138 34.34 0.04 -13.91
C LEU A 138 35.78 0.00 -14.50
N VAL A 139 36.62 -0.91 -14.00
CA VAL A 139 37.96 -1.17 -14.55
C VAL A 139 37.84 -2.30 -15.59
N PRO A 140 38.23 -2.09 -16.85
CA PRO A 140 38.09 -3.10 -17.89
C PRO A 140 39.04 -4.27 -17.66
N VAL A 141 38.50 -5.49 -17.67
CA VAL A 141 39.27 -6.73 -17.53
C VAL A 141 39.86 -7.11 -18.89
N THR A 142 41.09 -6.71 -19.14
CA THR A 142 41.78 -6.88 -20.43
C THR A 142 42.16 -8.33 -20.78
N SER A 143 42.08 -9.25 -19.82
CA SER A 143 42.31 -10.68 -20.01
C SER A 143 41.09 -11.47 -20.52
N ALA A 144 39.93 -10.82 -20.64
CA ALA A 144 38.68 -11.46 -21.01
C ALA A 144 38.30 -11.25 -22.49
N ASN A 145 37.47 -12.15 -23.02
CA ASN A 145 36.91 -12.02 -24.36
C ASN A 145 35.96 -10.82 -24.46
N ARG A 146 36.01 -10.09 -25.58
CA ARG A 146 35.06 -9.01 -25.87
C ARG A 146 33.68 -9.57 -26.15
N ILE A 147 32.69 -9.14 -25.37
CA ILE A 147 31.28 -9.53 -25.52
C ILE A 147 30.64 -8.62 -26.56
N LYS A 148 29.92 -9.22 -27.51
CA LYS A 148 29.14 -8.52 -28.52
C LYS A 148 27.80 -8.08 -27.93
N VAL A 149 27.60 -6.78 -27.75
CA VAL A 149 26.30 -6.22 -27.40
C VAL A 149 25.57 -5.83 -28.67
N THR A 150 24.44 -6.46 -28.96
CA THR A 150 23.56 -6.15 -30.10
C THR A 150 22.38 -5.31 -29.64
N PHE A 151 21.95 -4.36 -30.48
CA PHE A 151 20.92 -3.37 -30.15
C PHE A 151 19.70 -3.56 -31.04
N ASN A 152 18.57 -3.86 -30.42
CA ASN A 152 17.29 -4.05 -31.09
C ASN A 152 16.31 -2.94 -30.68
N ALA A 153 15.52 -2.49 -31.65
CA ALA A 153 14.52 -1.44 -31.49
C ALA A 153 13.19 -1.91 -32.07
N ALA A 154 12.12 -1.77 -31.29
CA ALA A 154 10.74 -2.04 -31.66
C ALA A 154 9.82 -0.90 -31.22
N VAL A 155 8.69 -0.77 -31.90
CA VAL A 155 7.66 0.25 -31.64
C VAL A 155 6.31 -0.44 -31.73
N SER A 156 5.38 -0.12 -30.82
CA SER A 156 3.99 -0.59 -30.94
C SER A 156 3.29 0.06 -32.14
N ASP A 157 2.50 -0.69 -32.92
CA ASP A 157 1.80 -0.20 -34.13
C ASP A 157 0.89 1.03 -33.90
N ILE A 158 0.50 1.30 -32.65
CA ILE A 158 -0.33 2.44 -32.22
C ILE A 158 0.50 3.74 -32.05
N LEU A 159 1.82 3.66 -32.23
CA LEU A 159 2.77 4.77 -32.09
C LEU A 159 3.44 5.03 -33.45
N PRO A 160 3.13 6.13 -34.16
CA PRO A 160 3.71 6.45 -35.47
C PRO A 160 5.14 7.00 -35.32
N TRP A 161 6.02 6.26 -34.65
CA TRP A 161 7.42 6.61 -34.42
C TRP A 161 8.33 5.67 -35.19
N LYS A 162 9.36 6.22 -35.83
CA LYS A 162 10.50 5.45 -36.33
C LYS A 162 11.59 5.47 -35.28
N PHE A 163 11.78 4.34 -34.61
CA PHE A 163 12.81 4.15 -33.60
C PHE A 163 13.82 3.11 -34.08
N VAL A 164 15.09 3.49 -34.20
CA VAL A 164 16.17 2.63 -34.73
C VAL A 164 17.47 2.84 -33.94
N PRO A 165 18.28 1.80 -33.72
CA PRO A 165 19.62 1.98 -33.19
C PRO A 165 20.52 2.61 -34.27
N GLN A 166 21.37 3.57 -33.89
CA GLN A 166 22.40 4.13 -34.78
C GLN A 166 23.52 3.11 -35.01
N GLN A 167 23.81 2.28 -34.01
CA GLN A 167 24.84 1.24 -34.02
C GLN A 167 24.16 -0.10 -33.72
N ARG A 168 24.29 -1.10 -34.60
CA ARG A 168 23.62 -2.41 -34.42
C ARG A 168 24.36 -3.37 -33.49
N GLU A 169 25.70 -3.30 -33.46
CA GLU A 169 26.54 -4.05 -32.53
C GLU A 169 27.72 -3.20 -32.02
N VAL A 170 28.12 -3.42 -30.77
CA VAL A 170 29.36 -2.88 -30.15
C VAL A 170 30.03 -4.01 -29.38
N ARG A 171 31.37 -4.08 -29.38
CA ARG A 171 32.14 -5.14 -28.69
C ARG A 171 32.92 -4.58 -27.50
N VAL A 172 32.47 -4.90 -26.29
CA VAL A 172 32.99 -4.36 -25.03
C VAL A 172 33.70 -5.45 -24.21
N LEU A 173 34.72 -5.07 -23.44
CA LEU A 173 35.27 -5.92 -22.39
C LEU A 173 34.36 -5.89 -21.14
N PRO A 174 34.33 -6.95 -20.33
CA PRO A 174 33.75 -6.88 -18.97
C PRO A 174 34.45 -5.77 -18.16
N GLY A 175 33.69 -4.95 -17.46
CA GLY A 175 34.16 -3.72 -16.78
C GLY A 175 34.33 -2.49 -17.69
N GLU A 176 34.29 -2.62 -19.02
CA GLU A 176 34.35 -1.48 -19.95
C GLU A 176 32.99 -0.77 -20.03
N THR A 177 32.99 0.56 -19.87
CA THR A 177 31.78 1.38 -20.05
C THR A 177 31.60 1.77 -21.51
N ALA A 178 30.41 1.58 -22.07
CA ALA A 178 30.10 1.94 -23.45
C ALA A 178 28.83 2.78 -23.56
N LEU A 179 28.78 3.57 -24.64
CA LEU A 179 27.65 4.43 -24.99
C LEU A 179 27.13 4.05 -26.37
N ALA A 180 25.85 3.72 -26.45
CA ALA A 180 25.13 3.50 -27.70
C ALA A 180 24.07 4.58 -27.91
N PHE A 181 23.79 4.94 -29.17
CA PHE A 181 22.75 5.91 -29.53
C PHE A 181 21.59 5.23 -30.26
N TYR A 182 20.38 5.66 -29.93
CA TYR A 182 19.18 5.34 -30.70
C TYR A 182 18.56 6.61 -31.24
N LYS A 183 18.04 6.57 -32.46
CA LYS A 183 17.33 7.67 -33.10
C LYS A 183 15.83 7.41 -33.05
N ALA A 184 15.07 8.34 -32.47
CA ALA A 184 13.62 8.36 -32.54
C ALA A 184 13.15 9.54 -33.39
N THR A 185 12.25 9.29 -34.33
CA THR A 185 11.57 10.30 -35.15
C THR A 185 10.07 10.12 -35.01
N ASN A 186 9.35 11.17 -34.62
CA ASN A 186 7.89 11.18 -34.62
C ASN A 186 7.38 11.47 -36.05
N LEU A 187 6.70 10.51 -36.66
CA LEU A 187 6.12 10.64 -38.00
C LEU A 187 4.67 11.13 -37.98
N GLY A 188 4.09 11.38 -36.80
CA GLY A 188 2.73 11.91 -36.65
C GLY A 188 2.68 13.44 -36.57
N ASP A 189 1.53 14.00 -36.95
CA ASP A 189 1.25 15.45 -36.96
C ASP A 189 0.98 16.06 -35.57
N GLN A 190 1.06 15.26 -34.50
CA GLN A 190 0.79 15.66 -33.12
C GLN A 190 1.97 15.33 -32.21
N ASP A 191 2.08 16.03 -31.09
CA ASP A 191 3.05 15.68 -30.06
C ASP A 191 2.61 14.42 -29.31
N ILE A 192 3.53 13.47 -29.17
CA ILE A 192 3.24 12.18 -28.55
C ILE A 192 4.20 11.95 -27.39
N ILE A 193 3.70 11.30 -26.34
CA ILE A 193 4.49 10.88 -25.19
C ILE A 193 4.71 9.38 -25.27
N GLY A 194 5.97 8.98 -25.41
CA GLY A 194 6.41 7.59 -25.42
C GLY A 194 6.97 7.19 -24.05
N VAL A 195 6.81 5.91 -23.72
CA VAL A 195 7.56 5.24 -22.63
C VAL A 195 8.18 3.97 -23.22
N ALA A 196 9.42 3.68 -22.87
CA ALA A 196 10.14 2.51 -23.39
C ALA A 196 10.43 1.49 -22.29
N THR A 197 10.17 0.22 -22.57
CA THR A 197 10.66 -0.88 -21.74
C THR A 197 11.86 -1.54 -22.41
N TYR A 198 12.71 -2.19 -21.62
CA TYR A 198 13.85 -2.95 -22.13
C TYR A 198 13.87 -4.38 -21.62
N SER A 199 14.50 -5.26 -22.38
CA SER A 199 14.87 -6.59 -21.95
C SER A 199 16.28 -6.94 -22.43
N VAL A 200 16.96 -7.78 -21.66
CA VAL A 200 18.29 -8.31 -21.98
C VAL A 200 18.14 -9.79 -22.30
N THR A 201 18.80 -10.25 -23.37
CA THR A 201 18.78 -11.65 -23.83
C THR A 201 20.22 -12.11 -24.08
N PRO A 202 20.67 -13.29 -23.60
CA PRO A 202 19.93 -14.26 -22.79
C PRO A 202 19.65 -13.75 -21.37
N ALA A 203 18.60 -14.29 -20.74
CA ALA A 203 18.11 -13.83 -19.43
C ALA A 203 19.16 -13.95 -18.30
N GLN A 204 20.07 -14.93 -18.38
CA GLN A 204 21.16 -15.10 -17.41
C GLN A 204 22.18 -13.95 -17.42
N CYS A 205 22.24 -13.13 -18.49
CA CYS A 205 23.08 -11.94 -18.53
C CYS A 205 22.41 -10.71 -17.87
N ALA A 206 21.10 -10.72 -17.65
CA ALA A 206 20.36 -9.59 -17.07
C ALA A 206 20.89 -9.08 -15.71
N PRO A 207 21.36 -9.90 -14.74
CA PRO A 207 21.95 -9.40 -13.49
C PRO A 207 23.33 -8.73 -13.67
N TYR A 208 24.06 -9.04 -14.75
CA TYR A 208 25.39 -8.51 -15.06
C TYR A 208 25.36 -7.33 -16.05
N PHE A 209 24.19 -7.01 -16.60
CA PHE A 209 24.02 -5.91 -17.55
C PHE A 209 23.51 -4.66 -16.83
N SER A 210 24.43 -3.73 -16.54
CA SER A 210 24.14 -2.58 -15.70
C SER A 210 24.03 -1.30 -16.54
N LYS A 211 22.82 -0.75 -16.62
CA LYS A 211 22.52 0.46 -17.39
C LYS A 211 22.54 1.70 -16.49
N ILE A 212 23.58 2.52 -16.63
CA ILE A 212 23.84 3.69 -15.79
C ILE A 212 22.86 4.85 -16.13
N GLN A 213 22.53 5.07 -17.40
CA GLN A 213 21.62 6.16 -17.83
C GLN A 213 20.61 5.69 -18.88
N CYS A 214 19.30 5.95 -18.66
CA CYS A 214 18.17 5.37 -19.40
C CYS A 214 17.08 6.41 -19.70
N PHE A 215 16.80 6.68 -20.97
CA PHE A 215 15.59 7.42 -21.43
C PHE A 215 14.25 6.73 -21.09
N CYS A 216 14.32 5.51 -20.54
CA CYS A 216 13.29 4.48 -20.61
C CYS A 216 12.22 4.63 -19.53
N PHE A 217 12.64 5.07 -18.34
CA PHE A 217 11.77 5.32 -17.20
C PHE A 217 11.23 6.76 -17.15
N GLU A 218 11.63 7.59 -18.11
CA GLU A 218 11.21 8.98 -18.24
C GLU A 218 10.24 9.13 -19.42
N GLU A 219 9.27 10.03 -19.26
CA GLU A 219 8.26 10.32 -20.29
C GLU A 219 8.92 11.15 -21.41
N GLN A 220 9.24 10.51 -22.53
CA GLN A 220 9.81 11.19 -23.69
C GLN A 220 8.68 11.82 -24.52
N ARG A 221 8.62 13.14 -24.56
CA ARG A 221 7.71 13.90 -25.43
C ARG A 221 8.47 14.29 -26.70
N LEU A 222 7.99 13.83 -27.85
CA LEU A 222 8.47 14.28 -29.16
C LEU A 222 7.38 15.11 -29.83
N ASN A 223 7.72 16.30 -30.31
CA ASN A 223 6.84 17.13 -31.11
C ASN A 223 6.59 16.48 -32.50
N ALA A 224 5.62 16.99 -33.25
CA ALA A 224 5.34 16.52 -34.61
C ALA A 224 6.58 16.69 -35.52
N GLY A 225 6.96 15.64 -36.25
CA GLY A 225 8.15 15.64 -37.12
C GLY A 225 9.50 15.68 -36.39
N GLU A 226 9.53 15.79 -35.06
CA GLU A 226 10.77 15.93 -34.30
C GLU A 226 11.60 14.64 -34.32
N THR A 227 12.92 14.82 -34.36
CA THR A 227 13.90 13.73 -34.33
C THR A 227 14.92 13.97 -33.23
N VAL A 228 15.08 13.01 -32.33
CA VAL A 228 15.97 13.10 -31.16
C VAL A 228 16.86 11.85 -31.11
N ASP A 229 18.16 12.06 -30.87
CA ASP A 229 19.11 11.00 -30.55
C ASP A 229 19.13 10.77 -29.02
N MET A 230 18.80 9.56 -28.59
CA MET A 230 18.69 9.15 -27.20
C MET A 230 19.88 8.26 -26.81
N PRO A 231 20.78 8.73 -25.92
CA PRO A 231 21.95 7.96 -25.49
C PRO A 231 21.57 6.86 -24.48
N VAL A 232 22.37 5.80 -24.49
CA VAL A 232 22.29 4.64 -23.59
C VAL A 232 23.70 4.38 -23.08
N PHE A 233 23.95 4.71 -21.81
CA PHE A 233 25.22 4.44 -21.15
C PHE A 233 25.10 3.20 -20.27
N PHE A 234 25.96 2.21 -20.50
CA PHE A 234 25.92 0.89 -19.86
C PHE A 234 27.32 0.30 -19.69
N TYR A 235 27.42 -0.72 -18.85
CA TYR A 235 28.60 -1.58 -18.74
C TYR A 235 28.18 -3.01 -18.40
N LEU A 236 29.10 -3.95 -18.54
CA LEU A 236 28.92 -5.34 -18.12
C LEU A 236 29.77 -5.59 -16.88
N ASP A 237 29.16 -6.09 -15.79
CA ASP A 237 29.86 -6.38 -14.54
C ASP A 237 30.90 -7.51 -14.75
N PRO A 238 32.16 -7.34 -14.28
CA PRO A 238 33.22 -8.34 -14.50
C PRO A 238 32.94 -9.70 -13.83
N ASP A 239 32.04 -9.74 -12.85
CA ASP A 239 31.59 -10.96 -12.16
C ASP A 239 30.94 -11.99 -13.10
N LEU A 240 30.52 -11.59 -14.32
CA LEU A 240 30.05 -12.52 -15.35
C LEU A 240 31.08 -13.58 -15.73
N LEU A 241 32.37 -13.33 -15.50
CA LEU A 241 33.46 -14.27 -15.79
C LEU A 241 33.55 -15.40 -14.77
N ASN A 242 33.05 -15.15 -13.55
CA ASN A 242 33.09 -16.09 -12.44
C ASN A 242 31.86 -17.02 -12.41
N ASP A 243 30.75 -16.65 -13.07
CA ASP A 243 29.54 -17.48 -13.12
C ASP A 243 29.64 -18.60 -14.15
N ILE A 244 29.33 -19.82 -13.69
CA ILE A 244 29.24 -21.02 -14.51
C ILE A 244 28.13 -20.89 -15.56
N ASN A 245 27.03 -20.18 -15.25
CA ASN A 245 25.89 -20.01 -16.17
C ASN A 245 26.18 -19.04 -17.33
N MET A 246 27.25 -18.23 -17.23
CA MET A 246 27.66 -17.29 -18.28
C MET A 246 28.66 -17.89 -19.29
N LYS A 247 29.12 -19.13 -19.06
CA LYS A 247 30.04 -19.83 -19.98
C LYS A 247 29.42 -19.99 -21.37
N GLY A 248 30.11 -19.47 -22.39
CA GLY A 248 29.67 -19.50 -23.79
C GLY A 248 28.74 -18.36 -24.22
N VAL A 249 28.42 -17.40 -23.33
CA VAL A 249 27.62 -16.21 -23.70
C VAL A 249 28.52 -15.15 -24.33
N GLU A 250 28.71 -15.22 -25.65
CA GLU A 250 29.49 -14.22 -26.40
C GLU A 250 28.65 -13.02 -26.91
N THR A 251 27.33 -13.18 -26.99
CA THR A 251 26.41 -12.17 -27.53
C THR A 251 25.30 -11.85 -26.53
N VAL A 252 25.09 -10.56 -26.29
CA VAL A 252 24.07 -10.00 -25.39
C VAL A 252 23.21 -9.03 -26.19
N THR A 253 21.92 -9.33 -26.32
CA THR A 253 20.97 -8.49 -27.05
C THR A 253 20.20 -7.60 -26.08
N LEU A 254 20.27 -6.29 -26.31
CA LEU A 254 19.49 -5.28 -25.61
C LEU A 254 18.32 -4.87 -26.50
N ASN A 255 17.11 -5.34 -26.14
CA ASN A 255 15.88 -4.99 -26.85
C ASN A 255 15.21 -3.79 -26.18
N TYR A 256 14.82 -2.79 -26.97
CA TYR A 256 13.93 -1.71 -26.56
C TYR A 256 12.60 -1.77 -27.30
N THR A 257 11.49 -1.63 -26.57
CA THR A 257 10.16 -1.46 -27.16
C THR A 257 9.51 -0.18 -26.66
N PHE A 258 9.14 0.72 -27.58
CA PHE A 258 8.39 1.93 -27.29
C PHE A 258 6.87 1.68 -27.34
N PHE A 259 6.17 2.24 -26.35
CA PHE A 259 4.72 2.21 -26.23
C PHE A 259 4.15 3.63 -26.20
N ASN A 260 3.02 3.83 -26.89
CA ASN A 260 2.27 5.08 -26.83
C ASN A 260 1.63 5.26 -25.45
N ARG A 261 2.02 6.31 -24.72
CA ARG A 261 1.33 6.73 -23.51
C ARG A 261 0.31 7.80 -23.88
N ARG A 262 -0.84 7.39 -24.43
CA ARG A 262 -2.02 8.25 -24.48
C ARG A 262 -2.29 8.76 -23.06
N PRO A 263 -2.39 10.09 -22.83
CA PRO A 263 -2.96 10.57 -21.58
C PRO A 263 -4.41 10.09 -21.54
N GLY A 264 -4.65 9.00 -20.81
CA GLY A 264 -5.98 8.43 -20.64
C GLY A 264 -6.92 9.53 -20.17
N VAL A 265 -8.10 9.61 -20.78
CA VAL A 265 -9.12 10.64 -20.52
C VAL A 265 -9.73 10.43 -19.13
N LEU A 266 -8.94 10.80 -18.12
CA LEU A 266 -9.33 11.03 -16.74
C LEU A 266 -8.76 12.40 -16.39
N GLY A 267 -9.47 13.43 -16.88
CA GLY A 267 -8.82 14.62 -17.42
C GLY A 267 -8.03 15.47 -16.43
N TRP A 268 -6.95 16.08 -16.93
CA TRP A 268 -6.66 17.50 -16.76
C TRP A 268 -5.73 17.96 -17.89
N PRO A 269 -5.95 19.10 -18.57
CA PRO A 269 -4.98 19.61 -19.52
C PRO A 269 -3.74 20.10 -18.76
N LEU A 270 -2.61 19.41 -18.95
CA LEU A 270 -1.30 19.91 -18.57
C LEU A 270 -0.70 20.69 -19.75
N SER A 271 -1.24 21.89 -19.99
CA SER A 271 -0.49 22.91 -20.70
C SER A 271 0.72 23.30 -19.85
N GLN A 272 1.87 22.68 -20.09
CA GLN A 272 3.14 23.18 -19.59
C GLN A 272 3.35 24.57 -20.21
N PRO A 273 3.55 25.64 -19.43
CA PRO A 273 3.95 26.92 -20.01
C PRO A 273 5.36 26.76 -20.57
N SER A 274 5.50 26.95 -21.88
CA SER A 274 6.80 27.03 -22.54
C SER A 274 7.62 28.17 -21.93
N PHE A 275 8.74 27.79 -21.33
CA PHE A 275 9.85 28.72 -21.09
C PHE A 275 10.40 29.19 -22.45
N GLN A 276 11.04 30.36 -22.49
CA GLN A 276 11.66 30.95 -23.68
C GLN A 276 10.74 31.57 -24.75
N LYS A 277 10.23 32.78 -24.49
CA LYS A 277 10.60 34.02 -25.21
C LYS A 277 9.77 35.20 -24.69
N ARG A 278 10.42 36.11 -23.96
CA ARG A 278 9.89 37.44 -23.64
C ARG A 278 10.87 38.47 -24.20
N ASN A 279 10.54 39.05 -25.35
CA ASN A 279 10.95 40.36 -25.87
C ASN A 279 10.34 40.53 -27.27
N GLN A 280 9.84 41.74 -27.58
CA GLN A 280 9.22 42.17 -28.86
C GLN A 280 7.90 41.44 -29.23
N GLU A 281 6.81 42.06 -29.72
CA GLU A 281 6.36 43.47 -29.86
C GLU A 281 4.98 43.64 -29.14
N VAL A 282 4.52 44.77 -28.60
CA VAL A 282 4.06 46.05 -29.20
C VAL A 282 3.13 45.90 -30.42
N GLY A 283 1.80 45.99 -30.21
CA GLY A 283 0.86 46.27 -31.32
C GLY A 283 -0.59 45.77 -31.15
N GLN A 284 -1.55 46.67 -31.37
CA GLN A 284 -2.98 46.48 -31.76
C GLN A 284 -3.82 45.33 -31.14
N GLN A 285 -4.87 45.59 -30.35
CA GLN A 285 -6.21 46.16 -30.67
C GLN A 285 -7.28 45.22 -31.31
N LYS A 286 -8.28 44.92 -30.47
CA LYS A 286 -9.74 45.14 -30.70
C LYS A 286 -10.57 44.14 -31.56
N SER A 287 -11.56 43.54 -30.86
CA SER A 287 -13.01 43.52 -31.19
C SER A 287 -13.71 42.17 -31.50
N ARG A 288 -14.90 42.00 -30.87
CA ARG A 288 -16.07 41.16 -31.25
C ARG A 288 -15.84 39.62 -31.30
N GLY A 289 -16.80 38.74 -30.96
CA GLY A 289 -18.14 38.89 -30.38
C GLY A 289 -18.78 37.50 -30.13
N ASN A 290 -19.73 37.40 -29.19
CA ASN A 290 -20.64 36.26 -28.99
C ASN A 290 -22.02 36.63 -29.64
N PRO A 291 -23.09 35.80 -29.75
CA PRO A 291 -23.37 34.40 -29.33
C PRO A 291 -24.03 33.61 -30.54
N PRO A 292 -25.09 32.74 -30.46
CA PRO A 292 -25.74 31.99 -29.36
C PRO A 292 -26.15 30.49 -29.60
N LEU A 293 -26.22 29.75 -28.49
CA LEU A 293 -27.34 28.93 -27.99
C LEU A 293 -28.38 28.25 -28.94
N ALA A 294 -28.39 26.91 -28.97
CA ALA A 294 -29.55 26.04 -29.26
C ALA A 294 -29.38 24.68 -28.52
N LYS A 295 -30.20 24.35 -27.52
CA LYS A 295 -31.47 23.58 -27.55
C LYS A 295 -31.33 22.03 -27.57
N ASN A 296 -31.60 21.46 -26.40
CA ASN A 296 -32.34 20.22 -26.09
C ASN A 296 -32.49 19.14 -27.18
N PHE A 297 -32.15 17.89 -26.80
CA PHE A 297 -33.08 16.77 -26.97
C PHE A 297 -33.03 15.85 -25.75
N ALA A 298 -34.21 15.40 -25.32
CA ALA A 298 -34.38 14.39 -24.28
C ALA A 298 -34.98 13.14 -24.93
N HIS A 299 -34.52 11.96 -24.52
CA HIS A 299 -35.33 10.75 -24.62
C HIS A 299 -35.18 9.90 -23.37
N SER A 300 -36.34 9.63 -22.78
CA SER A 300 -36.59 8.67 -21.72
C SER A 300 -37.00 7.34 -22.33
N GLY A 301 -36.53 6.23 -21.77
CA GLY A 301 -36.98 4.88 -22.13
C GLY A 301 -36.29 3.87 -21.21
N PRO A 302 -37.02 3.16 -20.33
CA PRO A 302 -36.48 2.04 -19.56
C PRO A 302 -36.44 0.76 -20.40
N ASP A 303 -35.83 -0.30 -19.85
CA ASP A 303 -36.38 -1.66 -19.75
C ASP A 303 -35.28 -2.63 -19.29
N ASP A 304 -35.31 -2.92 -18.00
CA ASP A 304 -35.34 -4.23 -17.33
C ASP A 304 -34.45 -5.44 -17.71
N ASP A 305 -34.18 -6.19 -16.63
CA ASP A 305 -33.92 -7.64 -16.52
C ASP A 305 -32.54 -8.27 -16.76
N ASN A 306 -31.87 -8.50 -15.61
CA ASN A 306 -31.44 -9.81 -15.09
C ASN A 306 -30.53 -10.73 -15.94
N PHE A 307 -29.38 -11.12 -15.37
CA PHE A 307 -29.08 -12.55 -15.10
C PHE A 307 -27.91 -12.71 -14.10
N LEU A 308 -27.94 -13.80 -13.31
CA LEU A 308 -26.88 -14.30 -12.38
C LEU A 308 -26.51 -13.38 -11.20
N ALA A 309 -27.13 -13.44 -10.01
CA ALA A 309 -27.33 -14.58 -9.08
C ALA A 309 -26.02 -15.17 -8.50
N GLY A 310 -25.87 -15.13 -7.17
CA GLY A 310 -24.78 -15.83 -6.46
C GLY A 310 -24.50 -15.37 -5.01
N LEU A 311 -24.96 -16.16 -4.03
CA LEU A 311 -24.49 -16.23 -2.63
C LEU A 311 -24.76 -15.02 -1.69
N PHE A 312 -26.02 -14.90 -1.26
CA PHE A 312 -26.40 -14.43 0.08
C PHE A 312 -26.82 -15.63 0.94
N PHE A 313 -26.20 -15.83 2.11
CA PHE A 313 -26.63 -16.67 3.25
C PHE A 313 -25.62 -16.41 4.40
N PHE A 314 -25.94 -16.22 5.69
CA PHE A 314 -27.20 -16.24 6.46
C PHE A 314 -27.18 -15.11 7.52
N PHE A 315 -28.32 -14.46 7.74
CA PHE A 315 -28.70 -13.89 9.04
C PHE A 315 -29.76 -14.83 9.65
N PRO A 316 -29.93 -14.85 10.98
CA PRO A 316 -31.30 -14.90 11.48
C PRO A 316 -31.59 -13.85 12.57
N LEU A 317 -32.72 -13.18 12.42
CA LEU A 317 -33.49 -12.59 13.52
C LEU A 317 -34.24 -13.71 14.27
N LEU A 318 -34.50 -13.51 15.58
CA LEU A 318 -35.87 -13.65 16.10
C LEU A 318 -36.06 -12.86 17.40
N SER A 319 -37.32 -12.65 17.78
CA SER A 319 -37.79 -12.04 19.04
C SER A 319 -38.91 -12.96 19.60
N LEU A 320 -39.72 -12.66 20.61
CA LEU A 320 -40.12 -11.43 21.32
C LEU A 320 -40.73 -11.88 22.68
N LEU A 321 -41.19 -10.95 23.53
CA LEU A 321 -42.15 -11.19 24.65
C LEU A 321 -41.56 -11.93 25.91
N ILE A 322 -42.04 -11.78 27.16
CA ILE A 322 -43.17 -11.01 27.72
C ILE A 322 -43.01 -10.66 29.25
N THR A 323 -43.66 -9.57 29.69
CA THR A 323 -44.12 -9.16 31.06
C THR A 323 -43.24 -9.05 32.33
N GLN A 324 -43.42 -7.90 33.02
CA GLN A 324 -43.60 -7.67 34.50
C GLN A 324 -42.49 -8.11 35.50
N ARG A 325 -42.36 -7.56 36.72
CA ARG A 325 -42.75 -6.27 37.36
C ARG A 325 -42.09 -6.30 38.76
N SER A 326 -41.31 -5.28 39.15
CA SER A 326 -41.06 -5.03 40.58
C SER A 326 -40.65 -3.57 40.81
N THR A 327 -40.99 -3.08 42.00
CA THR A 327 -40.79 -1.71 42.48
C THR A 327 -39.44 -1.57 43.18
N ASP A 328 -38.81 -0.39 43.10
CA ASP A 328 -38.55 0.34 44.35
C ASP A 328 -38.52 1.87 44.16
N LYS A 329 -38.59 2.59 45.28
CA LYS A 329 -38.90 4.01 45.40
C LYS A 329 -37.64 4.90 45.47
N THR A 330 -37.93 6.21 45.57
CA THR A 330 -37.07 7.33 46.01
C THR A 330 -35.98 7.82 45.04
N GLY A 331 -36.32 8.86 44.28
CA GLY A 331 -35.38 9.68 43.53
C GLY A 331 -36.07 10.96 43.06
N SER A 332 -35.69 12.12 43.62
CA SER A 332 -36.27 13.43 43.33
C SER A 332 -36.38 13.73 41.82
N PRO A 333 -37.46 14.37 41.33
CA PRO A 333 -37.56 14.78 39.94
C PRO A 333 -36.60 15.95 39.64
N ARG A 334 -35.33 15.63 39.36
CA ARG A 334 -34.47 16.55 38.62
C ARG A 334 -35.13 16.75 37.26
N ARG A 335 -35.69 17.94 37.03
CA ARG A 335 -36.24 18.34 35.73
C ARG A 335 -35.22 17.94 34.66
N PRO A 336 -35.58 17.13 33.65
CA PRO A 336 -34.67 16.86 32.55
C PRO A 336 -34.49 18.16 31.80
N ASN A 337 -33.42 18.89 32.12
CA ASN A 337 -33.01 20.05 31.35
C ASN A 337 -32.84 19.54 29.90
N PRO A 338 -33.64 20.04 28.93
CA PRO A 338 -33.52 19.61 27.56
C PRO A 338 -32.19 20.15 27.04
N THR A 339 -31.14 19.36 27.26
CA THR A 339 -29.93 19.44 26.47
C THR A 339 -30.34 19.12 25.05
N VAL A 340 -30.73 20.18 24.33
CA VAL A 340 -30.97 20.14 22.90
C VAL A 340 -29.65 19.70 22.29
N LYS A 341 -29.52 18.37 22.10
CA LYS A 341 -28.53 17.81 21.20
C LYS A 341 -28.79 18.55 19.90
N MET A 342 -27.87 19.44 19.52
CA MET A 342 -27.98 20.21 18.28
C MET A 342 -27.80 19.23 17.12
N VAL A 343 -28.88 18.53 16.80
CA VAL A 343 -28.99 17.68 15.62
C VAL A 343 -29.00 18.61 14.42
N LYS A 344 -28.27 18.22 13.39
CA LYS A 344 -28.20 18.91 12.09
C LYS A 344 -29.62 19.14 11.53
N VAL A 345 -30.12 20.38 11.66
CA VAL A 345 -31.49 20.76 11.24
C VAL A 345 -31.63 20.79 9.71
N ASN A 346 -30.59 21.22 9.00
CA ASN A 346 -30.63 21.34 7.53
C ASN A 346 -30.75 19.94 6.87
N LYS A 347 -31.91 19.67 6.26
CA LYS A 347 -32.21 18.38 5.61
C LYS A 347 -31.34 18.10 4.37
N ASN A 348 -30.90 19.15 3.66
CA ASN A 348 -30.17 19.05 2.40
C ASN A 348 -28.70 18.59 2.58
N THR A 349 -28.12 18.78 3.76
CA THR A 349 -26.77 18.28 4.06
C THR A 349 -26.84 16.85 4.60
N HIS A 350 -26.06 15.92 4.03
CA HIS A 350 -26.12 14.51 4.46
C HIS A 350 -25.30 14.26 5.74
N SER A 351 -25.90 13.55 6.70
CA SER A 351 -25.24 13.03 7.91
C SER A 351 -24.69 11.60 7.75
N SER A 352 -24.99 10.93 6.62
CA SER A 352 -24.50 9.57 6.35
C SER A 352 -22.97 9.52 6.23
N ARG A 353 -22.34 8.63 7.00
CA ARG A 353 -20.89 8.36 6.97
C ARG A 353 -20.37 8.06 5.57
N SER A 354 -21.10 7.28 4.78
CA SER A 354 -20.69 6.91 3.42
C SER A 354 -20.68 8.13 2.50
N LYS A 355 -21.79 8.88 2.44
CA LYS A 355 -21.92 10.09 1.61
C LYS A 355 -20.90 11.17 2.01
N SER A 356 -20.67 11.37 3.31
CA SER A 356 -19.67 12.32 3.83
C SER A 356 -18.23 11.93 3.43
N ARG A 357 -17.86 10.65 3.55
CA ARG A 357 -16.54 10.16 3.09
C ARG A 357 -16.36 10.28 1.58
N ALA A 358 -17.39 9.95 0.80
CA ALA A 358 -17.36 10.10 -0.65
C ALA A 358 -17.16 11.57 -1.04
N ALA A 359 -17.92 12.49 -0.44
CA ALA A 359 -17.77 13.93 -0.66
C ALA A 359 -16.38 14.44 -0.26
N HIS A 360 -15.80 13.94 0.84
CA HIS A 360 -14.43 14.29 1.24
C HIS A 360 -13.40 13.85 0.18
N PHE A 361 -13.31 12.56 -0.13
CA PHE A 361 -12.23 12.03 -0.99
C PHE A 361 -12.41 12.34 -2.49
N LYS A 362 -13.66 12.56 -2.96
CA LYS A 362 -13.97 12.97 -4.34
C LYS A 362 -14.02 14.51 -4.52
N ALA A 363 -13.75 15.30 -3.49
CA ALA A 363 -13.77 16.76 -3.56
C ALA A 363 -12.89 17.34 -4.69
N GLY A 364 -13.34 18.42 -5.32
CA GLY A 364 -12.56 19.15 -6.33
C GLY A 364 -11.41 19.97 -5.73
N SER A 365 -10.39 20.34 -6.53
CA SER A 365 -9.16 21.01 -6.04
C SER A 365 -9.41 22.27 -5.20
N GLY A 366 -10.42 23.07 -5.58
CA GLY A 366 -10.85 24.26 -4.81
C GLY A 366 -11.41 23.92 -3.42
N GLN A 367 -12.24 22.88 -3.32
CA GLN A 367 -12.74 22.38 -2.03
C GLN A 367 -11.60 21.77 -1.19
N ARG A 368 -10.68 21.00 -1.80
CA ARG A 368 -9.50 20.46 -1.09
C ARG A 368 -8.64 21.55 -0.49
N ARG A 369 -8.45 22.69 -1.17
CA ARG A 369 -7.77 23.87 -0.62
C ARG A 369 -8.43 24.37 0.68
N VAL A 370 -9.75 24.40 0.75
CA VAL A 370 -10.48 24.84 1.96
C VAL A 370 -10.39 23.80 3.08
N ILE A 371 -10.52 22.52 2.75
CA ILE A 371 -10.38 21.40 3.71
C ILE A 371 -8.96 21.40 4.32
N MET A 372 -7.93 21.67 3.51
CA MET A 372 -6.53 21.80 3.92
C MET A 372 -6.22 23.16 4.56
N SER A 373 -7.04 23.56 5.54
CA SER A 373 -6.76 24.72 6.40
C SER A 373 -5.95 24.33 7.63
N ALA A 374 -5.03 25.19 8.03
CA ALA A 374 -4.24 25.06 9.25
C ALA A 374 -4.62 26.17 10.26
N PRO A 375 -4.57 25.89 11.58
CA PRO A 375 -4.73 26.92 12.62
C PRO A 375 -3.58 27.93 12.61
N LEU A 376 -3.87 29.19 12.92
CA LEU A 376 -2.88 30.24 13.14
C LEU A 376 -2.28 30.16 14.56
N SER A 377 -1.09 30.72 14.78
CA SER A 377 -0.49 30.97 16.11
C SER A 377 -1.33 31.94 16.94
N LYS A 378 -1.05 32.07 18.25
CA LYS A 378 -1.82 32.98 19.13
C LYS A 378 -1.69 34.44 18.68
N GLU A 379 -0.47 34.90 18.43
CA GLU A 379 -0.14 36.23 17.91
C GLU A 379 -0.88 36.55 16.60
N LEU A 380 -0.85 35.63 15.62
CA LEU A 380 -1.53 35.83 14.33
C LEU A 380 -3.07 35.81 14.47
N ARG A 381 -3.62 35.09 15.46
CA ARG A 381 -5.07 35.12 15.76
C ARG A 381 -5.49 36.47 16.32
N GLU A 382 -4.67 37.05 17.20
CA GLU A 382 -4.94 38.36 17.81
C GLU A 382 -4.80 39.47 16.76
N LYS A 383 -3.71 39.47 15.98
CA LYS A 383 -3.46 40.45 14.89
C LYS A 383 -4.57 40.50 13.83
N TYR A 384 -5.05 39.35 13.37
CA TYR A 384 -6.00 39.28 12.24
C TYR A 384 -7.45 38.94 12.65
N ASN A 385 -7.71 38.58 13.90
CA ASN A 385 -8.99 38.02 14.37
C ASN A 385 -9.50 36.83 13.51
N VAL A 386 -8.60 35.95 13.05
CA VAL A 386 -8.93 34.74 12.27
C VAL A 386 -8.34 33.51 12.96
N ARG A 387 -9.05 32.36 12.96
CA ARG A 387 -8.63 31.13 13.70
C ARG A 387 -7.72 30.22 12.87
N SER A 388 -7.98 30.14 11.58
CA SER A 388 -7.40 29.19 10.65
C SER A 388 -7.54 29.70 9.22
N ILE A 389 -6.61 29.34 8.35
CA ILE A 389 -6.61 29.74 6.93
C ILE A 389 -6.15 28.56 6.06
N PRO A 390 -6.59 28.44 4.81
CA PRO A 390 -5.98 27.54 3.83
C PRO A 390 -4.47 27.75 3.73
N ILE A 391 -3.72 26.66 3.84
CA ILE A 391 -2.25 26.69 3.82
C ILE A 391 -1.74 26.90 2.39
N ARG A 392 -0.68 27.69 2.23
CA ARG A 392 0.00 27.96 0.95
C ARG A 392 1.44 27.44 1.00
N LYS A 393 2.13 27.50 -0.14
CA LYS A 393 3.59 27.36 -0.17
C LYS A 393 4.22 28.55 0.54
N ASP A 394 5.40 28.35 1.10
CA ASP A 394 6.24 29.35 1.77
C ASP A 394 5.64 29.96 3.05
N ASP A 395 4.53 29.42 3.57
CA ASP A 395 4.10 29.66 4.95
C ASP A 395 5.09 29.02 5.93
N GLU A 396 5.41 29.69 7.03
CA GLU A 396 6.20 29.11 8.12
C GLU A 396 5.26 28.41 9.12
N VAL A 397 5.59 27.16 9.44
CA VAL A 397 4.74 26.30 10.27
C VAL A 397 5.54 25.55 11.32
N THR A 398 4.93 25.38 12.49
CA THR A 398 5.44 24.57 13.61
C THR A 398 4.57 23.33 13.76
N ILE A 399 5.20 22.16 13.84
CA ILE A 399 4.48 20.88 13.94
C ILE A 399 4.08 20.63 15.40
N VAL A 400 2.78 20.44 15.66
CA VAL A 400 2.23 20.28 17.02
C VAL A 400 1.98 18.81 17.39
N ARG A 401 1.86 17.92 16.40
CA ARG A 401 1.49 16.50 16.59
C ARG A 401 2.29 15.57 15.68
N GLY A 402 2.53 14.34 16.14
CA GLY A 402 3.30 13.31 15.44
C GLY A 402 4.79 13.32 15.80
N SER A 403 5.57 12.43 15.19
CA SER A 403 6.99 12.20 15.53
C SER A 403 7.89 13.43 15.39
N ASN A 404 7.54 14.35 14.50
CA ASN A 404 8.30 15.58 14.23
C ASN A 404 7.75 16.82 14.97
N LYS A 405 7.06 16.62 16.11
CA LYS A 405 6.55 17.70 16.96
C LYS A 405 7.69 18.63 17.40
N GLY A 406 7.41 19.94 17.45
CA GLY A 406 8.35 20.98 17.87
C GLY A 406 9.30 21.46 16.77
N ARG A 407 9.34 20.79 15.61
CA ARG A 407 10.10 21.28 14.45
C ARG A 407 9.35 22.38 13.73
N GLU A 408 10.09 23.40 13.30
CA GLU A 408 9.61 24.52 12.48
C GLU A 408 10.23 24.45 11.08
N GLY A 409 9.52 24.95 10.07
CA GLY A 409 10.03 25.04 8.71
C GLY A 409 9.03 25.68 7.74
N LYS A 410 9.48 25.98 6.52
CA LYS A 410 8.60 26.51 5.46
C LYS A 410 7.86 25.38 4.75
N VAL A 411 6.65 25.66 4.28
CA VAL A 411 5.87 24.71 3.48
C VAL A 411 6.40 24.69 2.05
N THR A 412 7.24 23.72 1.70
CA THR A 412 7.82 23.56 0.35
C THR A 412 6.73 23.26 -0.69
N SER A 413 5.77 22.38 -0.36
CA SER A 413 4.68 22.03 -1.27
C SER A 413 3.42 21.53 -0.57
N VAL A 414 2.28 21.73 -1.23
CA VAL A 414 0.94 21.36 -0.73
C VAL A 414 0.33 20.33 -1.69
N TYR A 415 0.47 19.05 -1.35
CA TYR A 415 -0.01 17.92 -2.14
C TYR A 415 -1.51 17.68 -1.88
N ARG A 416 -2.37 18.43 -2.58
CA ARG A 416 -3.83 18.40 -2.39
C ARG A 416 -4.49 17.05 -2.64
N LEU A 417 -3.96 16.23 -3.54
CA LEU A 417 -4.59 14.95 -3.88
C LEU A 417 -4.44 13.90 -2.75
N LYS A 418 -3.39 14.00 -1.92
CA LYS A 418 -3.12 13.15 -0.74
C LYS A 418 -3.45 13.81 0.60
N TYR A 419 -4.00 15.04 0.61
CA TYR A 419 -4.27 15.85 1.82
C TYR A 419 -3.02 16.10 2.68
N VAL A 420 -1.87 16.28 2.03
CA VAL A 420 -0.55 16.34 2.68
C VAL A 420 0.16 17.65 2.35
N ILE A 421 0.88 18.19 3.33
CA ILE A 421 1.90 19.23 3.16
C ILE A 421 3.29 18.62 3.38
N HIS A 422 4.27 19.17 2.68
CA HIS A 422 5.69 18.91 2.89
C HIS A 422 6.33 20.15 3.51
N VAL A 423 7.05 19.94 4.61
CA VAL A 423 7.71 20.99 5.38
C VAL A 423 9.22 20.84 5.22
N GLU A 424 9.91 21.95 5.01
CA GLU A 424 11.36 22.04 4.91
C GLU A 424 12.04 21.44 6.15
N ARG A 425 13.21 20.80 5.99
CA ARG A 425 13.95 20.11 7.07
C ARG A 425 13.21 18.94 7.74
N VAL A 426 12.04 18.54 7.22
CA VAL A 426 11.24 17.41 7.73
C VAL A 426 11.24 16.28 6.71
N THR A 427 12.40 15.67 6.56
CA THR A 427 12.67 14.53 5.69
C THR A 427 12.73 13.22 6.48
N ARG A 428 12.70 12.10 5.74
CA ARG A 428 13.12 10.79 6.19
C ARG A 428 14.12 10.24 5.17
N ASP A 429 15.20 9.65 5.67
CA ASP A 429 16.20 9.04 4.82
C ASP A 429 15.81 7.61 4.42
N LYS A 430 16.13 7.26 3.18
CA LYS A 430 16.00 5.90 2.65
C LYS A 430 17.29 5.12 2.93
N ALA A 431 17.22 3.79 2.84
CA ALA A 431 18.40 2.93 2.82
C ALA A 431 19.35 3.21 1.63
N SER A 432 18.92 3.99 0.64
CA SER A 432 19.74 4.45 -0.49
C SER A 432 20.41 5.82 -0.24
N GLY A 433 20.53 6.27 1.01
CA GLY A 433 21.06 7.59 1.40
C GLY A 433 20.20 8.81 1.04
N GLN A 434 19.27 8.68 0.08
CA GLN A 434 18.42 9.78 -0.37
C GLN A 434 17.37 10.18 0.69
N SER A 435 17.39 11.46 1.08
CA SER A 435 16.37 12.07 1.92
C SER A 435 15.09 12.38 1.13
N VAL A 436 13.92 12.04 1.69
CA VAL A 436 12.60 12.30 1.07
C VAL A 436 11.70 13.06 2.03
N PRO A 437 10.99 14.12 1.59
CA PRO A 437 10.12 14.91 2.46
C PRO A 437 8.97 14.07 3.02
N LEU A 438 8.79 14.10 4.34
CA LEU A 438 7.69 13.40 5.00
C LEU A 438 6.37 14.14 4.73
N GLY A 439 5.29 13.39 4.58
CA GLY A 439 3.95 13.95 4.41
C GLY A 439 3.26 14.20 5.74
N ILE A 440 2.84 15.44 6.01
CA ILE A 440 2.12 15.83 7.23
C ILE A 440 0.72 16.36 6.87
N HIS A 441 -0.29 16.10 7.70
CA HIS A 441 -1.63 16.67 7.49
C HIS A 441 -1.71 18.10 8.09
N PRO A 442 -2.27 19.11 7.40
CA PRO A 442 -2.25 20.51 7.85
C PRO A 442 -2.98 20.80 9.17
N SER A 443 -3.85 19.90 9.65
CA SER A 443 -4.45 20.03 10.99
C SER A 443 -3.46 19.80 12.15
N ASN A 444 -2.29 19.23 11.86
CA ASN A 444 -1.28 18.86 12.85
C ASN A 444 -0.16 19.91 12.98
N VAL A 445 -0.24 20.99 12.20
CA VAL A 445 0.69 22.13 12.26
C VAL A 445 -0.04 23.39 12.69
N VAL A 446 0.72 24.37 13.17
CA VAL A 446 0.25 25.74 13.43
C VAL A 446 1.10 26.68 12.58
N ILE A 447 0.46 27.62 11.88
CA ILE A 447 1.17 28.63 11.09
C ILE A 447 1.72 29.70 12.03
N THR A 448 3.02 29.95 11.98
CA THR A 448 3.73 30.99 12.77
C THR A 448 3.90 32.27 11.98
N LYS A 449 4.27 32.19 10.69
CA LYS A 449 4.31 33.34 9.77
C LYS A 449 3.55 33.02 8.48
N LEU A 450 2.75 33.99 8.02
CA LEU A 450 1.96 33.90 6.79
C LEU A 450 2.67 34.58 5.64
N LYS A 451 2.77 33.91 4.48
CA LYS A 451 3.05 34.61 3.22
C LYS A 451 1.82 35.41 2.82
N LEU A 452 1.93 36.75 2.82
CA LEU A 452 0.85 37.66 2.42
C LEU A 452 0.87 37.90 0.91
N ASP A 453 -0.32 37.92 0.32
CA ASP A 453 -0.59 38.27 -1.06
C ASP A 453 -1.92 39.07 -1.06
N LYS A 454 -2.21 39.86 -2.11
CA LYS A 454 -3.49 40.59 -2.26
C LYS A 454 -4.72 39.70 -2.02
N ASP A 455 -4.70 38.49 -2.59
CA ASP A 455 -5.72 37.44 -2.42
C ASP A 455 -5.79 36.84 -1.01
N ARG A 456 -4.76 37.01 -0.19
CA ARG A 456 -4.74 36.50 1.17
C ARG A 456 -5.23 37.54 2.16
N GLU A 457 -4.85 38.79 1.95
CA GLU A 457 -5.35 39.94 2.68
C GLU A 457 -6.88 40.07 2.53
N SER A 458 -7.40 39.92 1.30
CA SER A 458 -8.86 39.93 1.06
C SER A 458 -9.60 38.75 1.72
N ILE A 459 -8.95 37.57 1.85
CA ILE A 459 -9.52 36.44 2.60
C ILE A 459 -9.50 36.73 4.10
N LEU A 460 -8.43 37.33 4.63
CA LEU A 460 -8.29 37.69 6.04
C LEU A 460 -9.30 38.79 6.43
N SER A 461 -9.39 39.89 5.68
CA SER A 461 -10.33 40.98 5.94
C SER A 461 -11.79 40.51 5.91
N ARG A 462 -12.19 39.76 4.88
CA ARG A 462 -13.54 39.17 4.79
C ARG A 462 -13.83 38.22 5.96
N SER A 463 -12.83 37.47 6.42
CA SER A 463 -12.98 36.51 7.53
C SER A 463 -12.99 37.21 8.90
N LYS A 464 -12.33 38.37 9.03
CA LYS A 464 -12.39 39.27 10.20
C LYS A 464 -13.80 39.88 10.32
N VAL A 465 -14.29 40.55 9.27
CA VAL A 465 -15.65 41.15 9.24
C VAL A 465 -16.73 40.10 9.53
N GLY A 466 -16.67 38.94 8.87
CA GLY A 466 -17.63 37.85 9.09
C GLY A 466 -17.56 37.21 10.49
N ARG A 467 -16.51 37.48 11.27
CA ARG A 467 -16.44 37.11 12.69
C ARG A 467 -16.95 38.23 13.59
N GLU A 468 -16.60 39.48 13.32
CA GLU A 468 -17.05 40.64 14.08
C GLU A 468 -18.57 40.72 14.09
N LEU A 469 -19.23 40.55 12.94
CA LEU A 469 -20.69 40.46 12.81
C LEU A 469 -21.32 39.25 13.55
N ARG A 470 -20.52 38.23 13.90
CA ARG A 470 -20.98 36.98 14.52
C ARG A 470 -20.73 36.96 16.03
N VAL A 471 -19.85 37.80 16.55
CA VAL A 471 -19.83 38.11 17.98
C VAL A 471 -21.08 38.94 18.22
N PRO A 472 -22.09 38.45 18.98
CA PRO A 472 -23.19 39.34 19.36
C PRO A 472 -22.57 40.52 20.09
N ASN A 473 -22.99 41.74 19.74
CA ASN A 473 -22.49 42.96 20.38
C ASN A 473 -22.40 42.70 21.89
N LYS A 474 -21.18 42.77 22.45
CA LYS A 474 -21.04 43.10 23.86
C LYS A 474 -21.57 44.52 23.95
N ILE A 475 -22.88 44.63 24.18
CA ILE A 475 -23.50 45.87 24.61
C ILE A 475 -22.70 46.28 25.84
N SER A 476 -22.04 47.42 25.72
CA SER A 476 -21.39 48.09 26.84
C SER A 476 -22.45 48.39 27.88
N ALA A 477 -22.38 47.65 28.99
CA ALA A 477 -22.98 48.03 30.26
C ALA A 477 -21.92 48.81 31.06
#